data_AF-H2YPR0-F1
#
_entry.id   AF-H2YPR0-F1
#
_cell.length_a   1.000
_cell.length_b   1.000
_cell.length_c   1.000
_cell.angle_alpha   90.00
_cell.angle_beta   90.00
_cell.angle_gamma   90.00
#
_symmetry.space_group_name_H-M   'P 1'
#
loop_
_entity.id
_entity.type
_entity.pdbx_description
1 polymer ?
#
loop_
_entity_poly.entity_id
_entity_poly.type
_entity_poly.pdbx_seq_one_letter_code
_entity_poly.pdbx_strand_id
1 'polypeptide(L)'
;TSLFVLCHPPDHLGSKLDEYVTRFNGIVKVYRNSRREGLIRARSIGAKKSSGEILVYLDAHCEAEPNWLPPLITPILNDHRACTVPLIDVIDGNKYTFTEQAGGDENGLARGAWDWSLQWKRIPITKKEKARKSRMSDPYRSPAMAGGLFAIDRKFFFELGLYDDGLEIWGGENFELSYKVWMCGGQLLFVPCSRVGHVYRLPGWRGNPPPAYVPKDAPPSGASGHITNIGTKLCLDGKFGGSGSPIALTDCDQAGGEKNWWLTWHEDIRPGGNSPDTARKVCLDCVSRDSVVSFWECHHMQGNQLWKYIFDNKQLYHSVSRSCLEASPGEGKVFARECNHNNLNQLWVWGNLNISRLSEFNSDMH
;
A
#
# COMPACT_ATOMS: atom_id res chain seq x y z
N THR A 1 25.88 12.56 14.19
CA THR A 1 25.14 13.77 13.76
C THR A 1 23.69 13.42 13.60
N SER A 2 22.80 14.13 14.27
CA SER A 2 21.34 13.96 14.11
C SER A 2 20.83 14.96 13.07
N LEU A 3 20.00 14.49 12.15
CA LEU A 3 19.58 15.24 10.97
C LEU A 3 18.06 15.33 10.92
N PHE A 4 17.53 16.55 10.85
CA PHE A 4 16.11 16.78 10.62
C PHE A 4 15.90 17.40 9.24
N VAL A 5 15.03 16.80 8.43
CA VAL A 5 14.65 17.30 7.11
C VAL A 5 13.21 17.81 7.18
N LEU A 6 13.02 19.11 7.03
CA LEU A 6 11.72 19.77 7.22
C LEU A 6 11.33 20.58 5.98
N CYS A 7 10.03 20.72 5.74
CA CYS A 7 9.47 21.56 4.67
C CYS A 7 8.36 22.46 5.25
N HIS A 8 8.44 23.77 5.00
CA HIS A 8 7.44 24.79 5.37
C HIS A 8 6.83 24.63 6.77
N PRO A 9 7.66 24.78 7.82
CA PRO A 9 7.21 24.66 9.20
C PRO A 9 6.32 25.84 9.64
N PRO A 10 5.32 25.61 10.53
CA PRO A 10 4.81 26.69 11.38
C PRO A 10 5.95 27.33 12.19
N ASP A 11 5.79 28.58 12.63
CA ASP A 11 6.88 29.42 13.20
C ASP A 11 7.78 28.72 14.23
N HIS A 12 7.20 27.84 15.07
CA HIS A 12 7.94 27.10 16.09
C HIS A 12 8.91 26.06 15.52
N LEU A 13 8.65 25.53 14.33
CA LEU A 13 9.56 24.63 13.61
C LEU A 13 10.44 25.39 12.61
N GLY A 14 10.30 26.71 12.47
CA GLY A 14 11.13 27.60 11.65
C GLY A 14 12.38 28.08 12.40
N SER A 15 12.56 29.40 12.47
CA SER A 15 13.73 30.02 13.12
C SER A 15 13.90 29.62 14.59
N LYS A 16 12.79 29.45 15.33
CA LYS A 16 12.83 28.99 16.74
C LYS A 16 13.52 27.64 16.90
N LEU A 17 13.27 26.71 15.98
CA LEU A 17 13.94 25.41 16.00
C LEU A 17 15.42 25.55 15.64
N ASP A 18 15.73 26.37 14.62
CA ASP A 18 17.10 26.60 14.18
C ASP A 18 17.97 27.19 15.31
N GLU A 19 17.40 28.12 16.08
CA GLU A 19 18.03 28.67 17.29
C GLU A 19 18.18 27.61 18.38
N TYR A 20 17.11 26.87 18.68
CA TYR A 20 17.09 25.88 19.75
C TYR A 20 18.15 24.78 19.57
N VAL A 21 18.37 24.29 18.34
CA VAL A 21 19.32 23.19 18.09
C VAL A 21 20.80 23.59 18.23
N THR A 22 21.11 24.88 18.23
CA THR A 22 22.50 25.37 18.38
C THR A 22 23.14 24.92 19.70
N ARG A 23 22.33 24.71 20.74
CA ARG A 23 22.75 24.19 22.05
C ARG A 23 23.47 22.84 21.99
N PHE A 24 23.30 22.08 20.90
CA PHE A 24 23.93 20.79 20.68
C PHE A 24 25.27 20.90 19.93
N ASN A 25 25.88 22.09 19.88
CA ASN A 25 27.24 22.34 19.37
C ASN A 25 27.48 21.75 17.97
N GLY A 26 26.48 21.88 17.09
CA GLY A 26 26.56 21.41 15.70
C GLY A 26 26.40 19.89 15.49
N ILE A 27 26.19 19.11 16.56
CA ILE A 27 25.87 17.67 16.47
C ILE A 27 24.49 17.47 15.86
N VAL A 28 23.53 18.36 16.16
CA VAL A 28 22.20 18.40 15.58
C VAL A 28 22.19 19.43 14.45
N LYS A 29 21.70 19.02 13.27
CA LYS A 29 21.60 19.89 12.09
C LYS A 29 20.20 19.79 11.49
N VAL A 30 19.65 20.92 11.06
CA VAL A 30 18.37 21.01 10.38
C VAL A 30 18.61 21.38 8.92
N TYR A 31 18.01 20.63 8.00
CA TYR A 31 18.03 20.92 6.57
C TYR A 31 16.60 21.16 6.09
N ARG A 32 16.43 22.20 5.28
CA ARG A 32 15.12 22.59 4.75
C ARG A 32 14.99 22.15 3.31
N ASN A 33 13.94 21.43 2.99
CA ASN A 33 13.56 21.16 1.60
C ASN A 33 12.78 22.36 1.05
N SER A 34 13.02 22.70 -0.22
CA SER A 34 12.30 23.78 -0.91
C SER A 34 10.84 23.41 -1.18
N ARG A 35 10.51 22.12 -1.25
CA ARG A 35 9.16 21.59 -1.42
C ARG A 35 8.91 20.34 -0.57
N ARG A 36 7.66 19.90 -0.47
CA ARG A 36 7.25 18.77 0.38
C ARG A 36 7.55 17.42 -0.28
N GLU A 37 8.83 17.01 -0.28
CA GLU A 37 9.33 15.78 -0.93
C GLU A 37 8.69 14.47 -0.46
N GLY A 38 7.99 14.48 0.68
CA GLY A 38 7.47 13.26 1.29
C GLY A 38 8.51 12.52 2.13
N LEU A 39 8.09 11.48 2.83
CA LEU A 39 8.94 10.69 3.74
C LEU A 39 10.09 10.05 2.96
N ILE A 40 9.77 9.38 1.86
CA ILE A 40 10.68 8.50 1.12
C ILE A 40 11.88 9.31 0.58
N ARG A 41 11.60 10.32 -0.24
CA ARG A 41 12.63 11.20 -0.82
C ARG A 41 13.35 12.03 0.26
N ALA A 42 12.67 12.44 1.34
CA ALA A 42 13.34 13.13 2.45
C ALA A 42 14.38 12.24 3.14
N ARG A 43 14.13 10.93 3.28
CA ARG A 43 15.12 9.98 3.81
C ARG A 43 16.33 9.84 2.90
N SER A 44 16.13 9.77 1.59
CA SER A 44 17.23 9.74 0.59
C SER A 44 18.03 11.04 0.58
N ILE A 45 17.38 12.21 0.70
CA ILE A 45 18.05 13.51 0.88
C ILE A 45 18.87 13.50 2.18
N GLY A 46 18.30 12.96 3.26
CA GLY A 46 18.98 12.81 4.54
C GLY A 46 20.26 11.97 4.44
N ALA A 47 20.20 10.83 3.74
CA ALA A 47 21.38 10.00 3.46
C ALA A 47 22.48 10.81 2.75
N LYS A 48 22.10 11.56 1.70
CA LYS A 48 23.00 12.40 0.91
C LYS A 48 23.63 13.54 1.72
N LYS A 49 22.93 14.10 2.71
CA LYS A 49 23.42 15.17 3.60
C LYS A 49 24.22 14.67 4.81
N SER A 50 24.10 13.38 5.14
CA SER A 50 24.78 12.77 6.27
C SER A 50 26.20 12.30 5.92
N SER A 51 27.09 12.33 6.92
CA SER A 51 28.49 11.92 6.80
C SER A 51 28.87 10.73 7.69
N GLY A 52 27.93 10.17 8.45
CA GLY A 52 28.19 9.02 9.33
C GLY A 52 28.38 7.73 8.53
N GLU A 53 29.16 6.80 9.07
CA GLU A 53 29.39 5.49 8.45
C GLU A 53 28.15 4.60 8.47
N ILE A 54 27.37 4.69 9.55
CA ILE A 54 26.08 4.00 9.71
C ILE A 54 24.99 5.07 9.77
N LEU A 55 23.97 4.87 8.95
CA LEU A 55 22.75 5.68 8.97
C LEU A 55 21.76 5.04 9.93
N VAL A 56 21.17 5.84 10.80
CA VAL A 56 20.08 5.42 11.69
C VAL A 56 18.90 6.34 11.47
N TYR A 57 17.79 5.75 11.01
CA TYR A 57 16.54 6.45 10.77
C TYR A 57 15.62 6.27 11.98
N LEU A 58 15.01 7.36 12.41
CA LEU A 58 13.97 7.41 13.43
C LEU A 58 12.84 8.31 12.94
N ASP A 59 11.61 7.95 13.27
CA ASP A 59 10.50 8.87 13.10
C ASP A 59 10.59 9.99 14.17
N ALA A 60 10.03 11.16 13.87
CA ALA A 60 10.17 12.35 14.71
C ALA A 60 9.40 12.29 16.06
N HIS A 61 8.71 11.18 16.32
CA HIS A 61 7.87 10.92 17.50
C HIS A 61 8.25 9.57 18.09
N CYS A 62 9.55 9.41 18.35
CA CYS A 62 10.15 8.23 18.94
C CYS A 62 10.92 8.58 20.22
N GLU A 63 10.98 7.62 21.13
CA GLU A 63 11.78 7.67 22.34
C GLU A 63 12.61 6.39 22.42
N ALA A 64 13.93 6.52 22.47
CA ALA A 64 14.83 5.38 22.43
C ALA A 64 15.15 4.88 23.84
N GLU A 65 15.07 3.56 24.06
CA GLU A 65 15.34 2.94 25.36
C GLU A 65 16.85 2.98 25.70
N PRO A 66 17.21 2.84 26.98
CA PRO A 66 18.60 2.72 27.38
C PRO A 66 19.34 1.64 26.59
N ASN A 67 20.57 1.96 26.17
CA ASN A 67 21.42 1.03 25.42
C ASN A 67 20.86 0.55 24.07
N TRP A 68 19.93 1.28 23.45
CA TRP A 68 19.35 0.86 22.16
C TRP A 68 20.37 0.82 21.00
N LEU A 69 21.34 1.75 20.96
CA LEU A 69 22.19 1.94 19.78
C LEU A 69 23.30 0.88 19.62
N PRO A 70 24.11 0.54 20.65
CA PRO A 70 25.17 -0.47 20.50
C PRO A 70 24.71 -1.83 19.93
N PRO A 71 23.64 -2.47 20.46
CA PRO A 71 23.16 -3.73 19.89
C PRO A 71 22.61 -3.56 18.47
N LEU A 72 22.04 -2.40 18.14
CA LEU A 72 21.50 -2.13 16.80
C LEU A 72 22.60 -2.12 15.74
N ILE A 73 23.73 -1.48 16.01
CA ILE A 73 24.80 -1.30 15.02
C ILE A 73 25.81 -2.45 15.00
N THR A 74 25.92 -3.24 16.07
CA THR A 74 26.89 -4.34 16.17
C THR A 74 26.80 -5.34 15.01
N PRO A 75 25.61 -5.79 14.54
CA PRO A 75 25.53 -6.67 13.38
C PRO A 75 26.07 -6.04 12.09
N ILE A 76 25.90 -4.72 11.92
CA ILE A 76 26.39 -3.96 10.76
C ILE A 76 27.92 -3.87 10.78
N LEU A 77 28.52 -3.72 11.96
CA LEU A 77 29.98 -3.72 12.10
C LEU A 77 30.61 -5.07 11.74
N ASN A 78 29.88 -6.18 11.97
CA ASN A 78 30.33 -7.52 11.61
C ASN A 78 30.07 -7.86 10.13
N ASP A 79 28.97 -7.37 9.58
CA ASP A 79 28.60 -7.50 8.18
C ASP A 79 27.98 -6.19 7.67
N HIS A 80 28.74 -5.44 6.87
CA HIS A 80 28.27 -4.17 6.28
C HIS A 80 27.00 -4.30 5.44
N ARG A 81 26.62 -5.51 5.01
CA ARG A 81 25.36 -5.77 4.27
C ARG A 81 24.18 -6.10 5.19
N ALA A 82 24.37 -6.03 6.50
CA ALA A 82 23.28 -6.11 7.46
C ALA A 82 22.51 -4.78 7.51
N CYS A 83 21.18 -4.87 7.44
CA CYS A 83 20.26 -3.82 7.81
C CYS A 83 19.55 -4.27 9.09
N THR A 84 19.58 -3.44 10.12
CA THR A 84 19.06 -3.80 11.45
C THR A 84 17.89 -2.92 11.84
N VAL A 85 16.97 -3.50 12.61
CA VAL A 85 15.72 -2.84 13.04
C VAL A 85 15.56 -3.07 14.55
N PRO A 86 15.35 -2.01 15.35
CA PRO A 86 15.02 -2.19 16.76
C PRO A 86 13.63 -2.84 16.89
N LEU A 87 13.34 -3.47 18.03
CA LEU A 87 11.94 -3.72 18.36
C LEU A 87 11.25 -2.39 18.62
N ILE A 88 10.12 -2.19 17.92
CA ILE A 88 9.36 -0.94 17.97
C ILE A 88 8.23 -1.12 18.98
N ASP A 89 8.33 -0.42 20.10
CA ASP A 89 7.31 -0.41 21.14
C ASP A 89 6.25 0.65 20.85
N VAL A 90 5.06 0.45 21.42
CA VAL A 90 3.93 1.37 21.27
C VAL A 90 4.01 2.40 22.39
N ILE A 91 4.12 3.68 22.02
CA ILE A 91 3.82 4.79 22.93
C ILE A 91 2.37 5.20 22.66
N ASP A 92 1.51 5.14 23.69
CA ASP A 92 0.12 5.55 23.58
C ASP A 92 0.03 7.06 23.26
N GLY A 93 -0.66 7.43 22.18
CA GLY A 93 -0.71 8.82 21.71
C GLY A 93 -1.46 9.80 22.61
N ASN A 94 -2.12 9.33 23.67
CA ASN A 94 -2.82 10.17 24.64
C ASN A 94 -2.18 10.11 26.03
N LYS A 95 -1.85 8.90 26.51
CA LYS A 95 -1.31 8.63 27.84
C LYS A 95 0.21 8.60 27.89
N TYR A 96 0.88 8.48 26.74
CA TYR A 96 2.34 8.35 26.62
C TYR A 96 2.94 7.18 27.41
N THR A 97 2.13 6.13 27.64
CA THR A 97 2.59 4.88 28.27
C THR A 97 3.18 3.96 27.23
N PHE A 98 4.27 3.25 27.59
CA PHE A 98 4.92 2.26 26.74
C PHE A 98 4.26 0.88 26.89
N THR A 99 4.04 0.21 25.77
CA THR A 99 3.64 -1.20 25.72
C THR A 99 4.32 -1.93 24.57
N GLU A 100 4.50 -3.24 24.73
CA GLU A 100 5.03 -4.06 23.65
C GLU A 100 4.03 -4.16 22.49
N GLN A 101 4.55 -4.21 21.27
CA GLN A 101 3.70 -4.31 20.09
C GLN A 101 3.09 -5.72 19.93
N ALA A 102 1.77 -5.80 19.79
CA ALA A 102 1.02 -7.06 19.67
C ALA A 102 1.25 -7.82 18.34
N GLY A 103 1.27 -9.16 18.39
CA GLY A 103 1.47 -10.03 17.21
C GLY A 103 2.79 -10.80 17.21
N GLY A 104 3.53 -10.76 18.33
CA GLY A 104 4.68 -11.62 18.57
C GLY A 104 4.31 -13.01 19.08
N ASP A 105 5.33 -13.83 19.29
CA ASP A 105 5.23 -15.11 19.98
C ASP A 105 5.09 -14.93 21.52
N GLU A 106 5.28 -15.99 22.28
CA GLU A 106 5.25 -15.98 23.75
C GLU A 106 6.27 -15.03 24.41
N ASN A 107 7.30 -14.60 23.69
CA ASN A 107 8.30 -13.63 24.15
C ASN A 107 8.15 -12.27 23.44
N GLY A 108 7.01 -12.01 22.79
CA GLY A 108 6.74 -10.77 22.07
C GLY A 108 7.52 -10.62 20.75
N LEU A 109 8.22 -11.67 20.28
CA LEU A 109 9.04 -11.60 19.06
C LEU A 109 8.20 -11.84 17.81
N ALA A 110 8.15 -10.83 16.95
CA ALA A 110 7.44 -10.87 15.67
C ALA A 110 8.39 -10.58 14.50
N ARG A 111 8.00 -11.01 13.30
CA ARG A 111 8.67 -10.72 12.03
C ARG A 111 7.74 -9.87 11.17
N GLY A 112 8.32 -9.02 10.35
CA GLY A 112 7.60 -8.27 9.33
C GLY A 112 7.17 -9.14 8.16
N ALA A 113 5.94 -8.95 7.70
CA ALA A 113 5.34 -9.65 6.58
C ALA A 113 4.38 -8.72 5.81
N TRP A 114 3.74 -9.25 4.78
CA TRP A 114 2.72 -8.56 4.00
C TRP A 114 1.66 -9.54 3.50
N ASP A 115 0.48 -9.00 3.17
CA ASP A 115 -0.50 -9.71 2.33
C ASP A 115 -0.27 -9.37 0.84
N TRP A 116 -1.03 -10.00 -0.06
CA TRP A 116 -0.87 -9.80 -1.51
C TRP A 116 -1.32 -8.42 -1.99
N SER A 117 -1.98 -7.64 -1.14
CA SER A 117 -2.28 -6.21 -1.36
C SER A 117 -1.15 -5.31 -0.85
N LEU A 118 0.02 -5.91 -0.54
CA LEU A 118 1.21 -5.26 0.02
C LEU A 118 0.91 -4.41 1.26
N GLN A 119 0.00 -4.88 2.12
CA GLN A 119 -0.23 -4.27 3.42
C GLN A 119 0.69 -4.87 4.47
N TRP A 120 1.28 -4.02 5.31
CA TRP A 120 2.13 -4.46 6.41
C TRP A 120 1.39 -5.39 7.38
N LYS A 121 2.01 -6.53 7.67
CA LYS A 121 1.58 -7.49 8.69
C LYS A 121 2.73 -7.81 9.63
N ARG A 122 2.37 -8.22 10.85
CA ARG A 122 3.30 -8.84 11.80
C ARG A 122 2.87 -10.27 12.00
N ILE A 123 3.85 -11.18 11.98
CA ILE A 123 3.63 -12.61 12.24
C ILE A 123 4.61 -13.08 13.32
N PRO A 124 4.25 -14.05 14.16
CA PRO A 124 5.17 -14.60 15.16
C PRO A 124 6.45 -15.15 14.54
N ILE A 125 7.56 -15.11 15.29
CA ILE A 125 8.81 -15.73 14.86
C ILE A 125 8.63 -17.26 14.66
N THR A 126 9.17 -17.78 13.57
CA THR A 126 9.03 -19.21 13.22
C THR A 126 9.90 -20.11 14.10
N LYS A 127 9.51 -21.37 14.29
CA LYS A 127 10.34 -22.38 14.98
C LYS A 127 11.74 -22.51 14.37
N LYS A 128 11.86 -22.38 13.04
CA LYS A 128 13.14 -22.43 12.31
C LYS A 128 14.06 -21.26 12.67
N GLU A 129 13.51 -20.05 12.78
CA GLU A 129 14.29 -18.87 13.23
C GLU A 129 14.65 -18.98 14.71
N LYS A 130 13.74 -19.47 15.56
CA LYS A 130 14.07 -19.73 16.99
C LYS A 130 15.27 -20.66 17.13
N ALA A 131 15.29 -21.76 16.37
CA ALA A 131 16.38 -22.75 16.41
C ALA A 131 17.74 -22.23 15.89
N ARG A 132 17.76 -21.12 15.13
CA ARG A 132 18.99 -20.49 14.65
C ARG A 132 19.65 -19.59 15.70
N LYS A 133 18.90 -19.17 16.71
CA LYS A 133 19.38 -18.29 17.77
C LYS A 133 20.02 -19.14 18.86
N SER A 134 21.18 -18.74 19.36
CA SER A 134 21.78 -19.37 20.53
C SER A 134 21.18 -18.82 21.82
N ARG A 135 20.75 -17.56 21.81
CA ARG A 135 20.09 -16.86 22.93
C ARG A 135 18.83 -16.17 22.44
N MET A 136 17.86 -16.00 23.33
CA MET A 136 16.61 -15.29 23.03
C MET A 136 16.86 -13.85 22.54
N SER A 137 17.91 -13.20 23.05
CA SER A 137 18.29 -11.82 22.73
C SER A 137 19.01 -11.65 21.39
N ASP A 138 19.45 -12.74 20.74
CA ASP A 138 20.22 -12.63 19.50
C ASP A 138 19.40 -11.99 18.36
N PRO A 139 19.99 -11.22 17.45
CA PRO A 139 19.30 -10.75 16.25
C PRO A 139 18.70 -11.91 15.45
N TYR A 140 17.57 -11.67 14.76
CA TYR A 140 16.88 -12.69 13.97
C TYR A 140 16.35 -12.13 12.66
N ARG A 141 16.17 -13.00 11.65
CA ARG A 141 15.87 -12.56 10.28
C ARG A 141 14.41 -12.19 10.12
N SER A 142 14.15 -11.01 9.55
CA SER A 142 12.79 -10.57 9.18
C SER A 142 12.64 -10.47 7.66
N PRO A 143 11.54 -10.98 7.06
CA PRO A 143 11.28 -10.84 5.63
C PRO A 143 11.17 -9.38 5.19
N ALA A 144 10.52 -8.54 6.00
CA ALA A 144 10.43 -7.10 5.78
C ALA A 144 10.56 -6.30 7.07
N MET A 145 10.77 -4.99 6.93
CA MET A 145 10.75 -4.02 8.03
C MET A 145 9.49 -3.14 7.95
N ALA A 146 9.10 -2.55 9.08
CA ALA A 146 8.04 -1.55 9.11
C ALA A 146 8.46 -0.26 8.37
N GLY A 147 9.77 0.02 8.31
CA GLY A 147 10.37 1.10 7.53
C GLY A 147 10.59 2.41 8.28
N GLY A 148 9.87 2.65 9.37
CA GLY A 148 10.02 3.83 10.24
C GLY A 148 11.44 3.97 10.81
N LEU A 149 11.90 2.89 11.45
CA LEU A 149 13.12 2.87 12.25
C LEU A 149 14.02 1.74 11.77
N PHE A 150 15.26 2.06 11.39
CA PHE A 150 16.27 1.07 11.01
C PHE A 150 17.67 1.69 11.03
N ALA A 151 18.69 0.83 11.05
CA ALA A 151 20.07 1.19 10.80
C ALA A 151 20.64 0.41 9.62
N ILE A 152 21.53 1.05 8.85
CA ILE A 152 22.17 0.47 7.69
C ILE A 152 23.55 1.11 7.48
N ASP A 153 24.52 0.34 7.00
CA ASP A 153 25.78 0.90 6.52
C ASP A 153 25.50 1.91 5.39
N ARG A 154 26.10 3.09 5.48
CA ARG A 154 25.87 4.17 4.52
C ARG A 154 26.32 3.76 3.13
N LYS A 155 27.47 3.09 2.96
CA LYS A 155 27.93 2.68 1.62
C LYS A 155 26.98 1.65 1.03
N PHE A 156 26.57 0.65 1.83
CA PHE A 156 25.62 -0.35 1.38
C PHE A 156 24.27 0.27 0.96
N PHE A 157 23.74 1.25 1.70
CA PHE A 157 22.49 1.90 1.29
C PHE A 157 22.61 2.63 -0.06
N PHE A 158 23.77 3.23 -0.35
CA PHE A 158 24.03 3.84 -1.66
C PHE A 158 24.28 2.80 -2.76
N GLU A 159 24.90 1.66 -2.45
CA GLU A 159 25.07 0.52 -3.38
C GLU A 159 23.72 -0.06 -3.81
N LEU A 160 22.74 -0.11 -2.89
CA LEU A 160 21.35 -0.49 -3.20
C LEU A 160 20.60 0.58 -4.01
N GLY A 161 21.22 1.73 -4.29
CA GLY A 161 20.60 2.84 -5.01
C GLY A 161 19.63 3.66 -4.16
N LEU A 162 19.78 3.68 -2.83
CA LEU A 162 18.84 4.30 -1.89
C LEU A 162 17.41 3.74 -2.07
N TYR A 163 16.39 4.51 -1.68
CA TYR A 163 15.02 4.27 -2.14
C TYR A 163 14.87 4.64 -3.61
N ASP A 164 14.01 3.91 -4.34
CA ASP A 164 13.58 4.26 -5.69
C ASP A 164 13.02 5.70 -5.75
N ASP A 165 13.59 6.52 -6.63
CA ASP A 165 13.18 7.92 -6.83
C ASP A 165 11.77 8.04 -7.45
N GLY A 166 11.24 6.96 -8.05
CA GLY A 166 9.87 6.86 -8.54
C GLY A 166 8.82 6.72 -7.43
N LEU A 167 9.21 6.35 -6.21
CA LEU A 167 8.30 6.28 -5.08
C LEU A 167 8.00 7.66 -4.51
N GLU A 168 6.71 7.93 -4.31
CA GLU A 168 6.24 9.25 -3.89
C GLU A 168 5.61 9.23 -2.49
N ILE A 169 5.88 10.27 -1.72
CA ILE A 169 5.27 10.55 -0.41
C ILE A 169 5.48 9.48 0.66
N TRP A 170 4.77 8.37 0.59
CA TRP A 170 4.72 7.33 1.61
C TRP A 170 4.05 6.07 1.05
N GLY A 171 4.56 4.89 1.43
CA GLY A 171 3.96 3.60 1.13
C GLY A 171 4.84 2.78 0.20
N GLY A 172 4.99 1.49 0.51
CA GLY A 172 5.75 0.54 -0.30
C GLY A 172 7.27 0.62 -0.15
N GLU A 173 7.82 1.74 0.32
CA GLU A 173 9.27 1.95 0.42
C GLU A 173 9.93 0.95 1.38
N ASN A 174 9.22 0.59 2.44
CA ASN A 174 9.68 -0.37 3.43
C ASN A 174 9.83 -1.78 2.82
N PHE A 175 8.95 -2.17 1.90
CA PHE A 175 9.04 -3.45 1.18
C PHE A 175 10.11 -3.40 0.10
N GLU A 176 10.15 -2.33 -0.68
CA GLU A 176 11.15 -2.12 -1.72
C GLU A 176 12.58 -2.27 -1.19
N LEU A 177 12.90 -1.58 -0.08
CA LEU A 177 14.22 -1.70 0.54
C LEU A 177 14.43 -3.09 1.16
N SER A 178 13.39 -3.70 1.74
CA SER A 178 13.49 -5.06 2.29
C SER A 178 13.85 -6.09 1.19
N TYR A 179 13.23 -5.97 0.01
CA TYR A 179 13.51 -6.84 -1.13
C TYR A 179 14.91 -6.59 -1.68
N LYS A 180 15.31 -5.33 -1.85
CA LYS A 180 16.69 -4.98 -2.24
C LYS A 180 17.72 -5.60 -1.31
N VAL A 181 17.56 -5.42 0.01
CA VAL A 181 18.49 -6.00 1.00
C VAL A 181 18.59 -7.51 0.84
N TRP A 182 17.47 -8.24 0.79
CA TRP A 182 17.49 -9.70 0.69
C TRP A 182 18.00 -10.20 -0.67
N MET A 183 17.48 -9.66 -1.76
CA MET A 183 17.75 -10.14 -3.12
C MET A 183 19.14 -9.73 -3.62
N CYS A 184 19.73 -8.68 -3.06
CA CYS A 184 21.10 -8.24 -3.37
C CYS A 184 22.14 -8.77 -2.37
N GLY A 185 21.81 -9.82 -1.60
CA GLY A 185 22.76 -10.58 -0.80
C GLY A 185 23.09 -9.99 0.58
N GLY A 186 22.27 -9.07 1.09
CA GLY A 186 22.33 -8.60 2.46
C GLY A 186 21.42 -9.39 3.41
N GLN A 187 21.26 -8.87 4.62
CA GLN A 187 20.40 -9.46 5.65
C GLN A 187 19.59 -8.40 6.36
N LEU A 188 18.29 -8.66 6.55
CA LEU A 188 17.42 -7.81 7.35
C LEU A 188 17.16 -8.45 8.72
N LEU A 189 17.62 -7.80 9.78
CA LEU A 189 17.65 -8.35 11.14
C LEU A 189 16.85 -7.49 12.12
N PHE A 190 15.98 -8.13 12.89
CA PHE A 190 15.36 -7.51 14.07
C PHE A 190 16.25 -7.79 15.28
N VAL A 191 16.49 -6.77 16.11
CA VAL A 191 17.46 -6.80 17.20
C VAL A 191 16.74 -6.66 18.55
N PRO A 192 16.47 -7.76 19.29
CA PRO A 192 15.70 -7.72 20.55
C PRO A 192 16.23 -6.77 21.63
N CYS A 193 17.56 -6.65 21.75
CA CYS A 193 18.19 -5.78 22.74
C CYS A 193 18.18 -4.29 22.36
N SER A 194 17.77 -3.95 21.14
CA SER A 194 17.56 -2.57 20.73
C SER A 194 16.07 -2.29 20.70
N ARG A 195 15.60 -1.37 21.53
CA ARG A 195 14.17 -1.02 21.62
C ARG A 195 13.98 0.47 21.49
N VAL A 196 12.94 0.86 20.75
CA VAL A 196 12.56 2.26 20.55
C VAL A 196 11.04 2.34 20.56
N GLY A 197 10.50 3.17 21.45
CA GLY A 197 9.08 3.50 21.45
C GLY A 197 8.73 4.43 20.31
N HIS A 198 7.55 4.21 19.72
CA HIS A 198 7.00 5.03 18.64
C HIS A 198 5.56 5.42 18.98
N VAL A 199 5.24 6.72 18.90
CA VAL A 199 3.89 7.22 19.21
C VAL A 199 2.89 6.79 18.13
N TYR A 200 1.87 6.03 18.53
CA TYR A 200 0.79 5.65 17.62
C TYR A 200 -0.26 6.75 17.51
N ARG A 201 -0.74 6.98 16.29
CA ARG A 201 -1.70 8.03 15.97
C ARG A 201 -3.08 7.69 16.57
N LEU A 202 -3.77 8.73 17.05
CA LEU A 202 -5.13 8.60 17.55
C LEU A 202 -6.14 8.33 16.41
N PRO A 203 -7.28 7.66 16.71
CA PRO A 203 -8.36 7.47 15.76
C PRO A 203 -8.81 8.80 15.12
N GLY A 204 -9.10 8.78 13.82
CA GLY A 204 -9.61 9.94 13.08
C GLY A 204 -8.56 10.80 12.37
N TRP A 205 -7.27 10.55 12.59
CA TRP A 205 -6.21 11.20 11.80
C TRP A 205 -6.21 10.67 10.36
N ARG A 206 -6.49 11.55 9.38
CA ARG A 206 -6.59 11.20 7.95
C ARG A 206 -5.31 11.40 7.15
N GLY A 207 -4.23 11.78 7.82
CA GLY A 207 -3.00 12.16 7.16
C GLY A 207 -3.01 13.58 6.61
N ASN A 208 -1.82 14.03 6.22
CA ASN A 208 -1.68 15.24 5.42
C ASN A 208 -1.99 14.89 3.96
N PRO A 209 -2.74 15.72 3.23
CA PRO A 209 -3.00 15.49 1.82
C PRO A 209 -1.69 15.38 1.03
N PRO A 210 -1.64 14.66 -0.11
CA PRO A 210 -0.51 14.67 -1.01
C PRO A 210 -0.15 16.12 -1.43
N PRO A 211 1.13 16.46 -1.66
CA PRO A 211 1.49 17.79 -2.17
C PRO A 211 0.88 18.04 -3.55
N ALA A 212 0.58 19.29 -3.89
CA ALA A 212 -0.06 19.64 -5.16
C ALA A 212 0.74 19.28 -6.43
N TYR A 213 2.06 19.12 -6.30
CA TYR A 213 2.94 18.77 -7.42
C TYR A 213 3.10 17.26 -7.63
N VAL A 214 2.70 16.45 -6.64
CA VAL A 214 2.49 15.03 -6.85
C VAL A 214 1.19 14.96 -7.63
N PRO A 215 1.22 14.55 -8.91
CA PRO A 215 -0.01 14.47 -9.66
C PRO A 215 -0.97 13.53 -8.91
N LYS A 216 -2.27 13.75 -9.07
CA LYS A 216 -3.26 12.78 -8.58
C LYS A 216 -3.15 11.56 -9.52
N ASP A 217 -2.10 10.76 -9.33
CA ASP A 217 -1.55 9.79 -10.27
C ASP A 217 -2.41 8.54 -10.47
N ALA A 218 -3.70 8.58 -10.11
CA ALA A 218 -4.64 7.63 -10.67
C ALA A 218 -5.05 8.16 -12.04
N PRO A 219 -4.66 7.52 -13.15
CA PRO A 219 -5.27 7.82 -14.43
C PRO A 219 -6.80 7.79 -14.29
N PRO A 220 -7.53 8.55 -15.12
CA PRO A 220 -8.98 8.56 -15.05
C PRO A 220 -9.54 7.16 -15.29
N SER A 221 -10.69 6.87 -14.69
CA SER A 221 -11.49 5.68 -15.01
C SER A 221 -11.92 5.68 -16.47
N GLY A 222 -12.07 4.48 -17.05
CA GLY A 222 -12.61 4.29 -18.40
C GLY A 222 -14.12 4.51 -18.46
N ALA A 223 -14.86 4.18 -17.39
CA ALA A 223 -16.30 4.37 -17.30
C ALA A 223 -16.76 4.53 -15.84
N SER A 224 -17.91 5.16 -15.64
CA SER A 224 -18.53 5.27 -14.32
C SER A 224 -20.06 5.40 -14.38
N GLY A 225 -20.72 5.23 -13.24
CA GLY A 225 -22.17 5.38 -13.11
C GLY A 225 -22.92 4.05 -13.13
N HIS A 226 -24.21 4.11 -13.48
CA HIS A 226 -25.06 2.93 -13.61
C HIS A 226 -24.61 2.06 -14.79
N ILE A 227 -24.73 0.74 -14.64
CA ILE A 227 -24.51 -0.24 -15.71
C ILE A 227 -25.85 -0.91 -16.01
N THR A 228 -26.45 -0.58 -17.15
CA THR A 228 -27.78 -1.04 -17.56
C THR A 228 -27.68 -2.09 -18.66
N ASN A 229 -28.39 -3.19 -18.49
CA ASN A 229 -28.50 -4.23 -19.52
C ASN A 229 -29.54 -3.84 -20.58
N ILE A 230 -29.22 -4.01 -21.86
CA ILE A 230 -30.15 -3.66 -22.95
C ILE A 230 -31.31 -4.65 -23.06
N GLY A 231 -31.05 -5.96 -22.91
CA GLY A 231 -32.05 -7.01 -23.07
C GLY A 231 -33.07 -7.01 -21.93
N THR A 232 -32.60 -7.00 -20.69
CA THR A 232 -33.48 -7.11 -19.51
C THR A 232 -33.99 -5.77 -18.98
N LYS A 233 -33.36 -4.65 -19.38
CA LYS A 233 -33.58 -3.31 -18.82
C LYS A 233 -33.23 -3.16 -17.33
N LEU A 234 -32.62 -4.17 -16.73
CA LEU A 234 -32.17 -4.14 -15.34
C LEU A 234 -30.77 -3.53 -15.23
N CYS A 235 -30.45 -3.00 -14.05
CA CYS A 235 -29.14 -2.48 -13.70
C CYS A 235 -28.38 -3.47 -12.81
N LEU A 236 -27.05 -3.45 -12.92
CA LEU A 236 -26.18 -4.09 -11.95
C LEU A 236 -26.31 -3.40 -10.59
N ASP A 237 -26.49 -4.20 -9.54
CA ASP A 237 -26.55 -3.77 -8.16
C ASP A 237 -25.58 -4.62 -7.33
N GLY A 238 -24.62 -3.97 -6.70
CA GLY A 238 -23.65 -4.62 -5.83
C GLY A 238 -24.28 -5.16 -4.54
N LYS A 239 -25.48 -4.68 -4.15
CA LYS A 239 -26.19 -5.04 -2.91
C LYS A 239 -25.32 -4.98 -1.65
N PHE A 240 -24.25 -4.19 -1.68
CA PHE A 240 -23.22 -4.15 -0.65
C PHE A 240 -22.57 -5.52 -0.35
N GLY A 241 -22.57 -6.45 -1.32
CA GLY A 241 -22.02 -7.79 -1.20
C GLY A 241 -20.51 -7.80 -0.96
N GLY A 242 -20.02 -8.76 -0.18
CA GLY A 242 -18.59 -8.99 0.08
C GLY A 242 -18.03 -10.14 -0.76
N SER A 243 -16.81 -10.59 -0.46
CA SER A 243 -16.16 -11.70 -1.17
C SER A 243 -17.06 -12.94 -1.29
N GLY A 244 -17.13 -13.53 -2.48
CA GLY A 244 -18.01 -14.65 -2.83
C GLY A 244 -19.46 -14.27 -3.17
N SER A 245 -19.90 -13.03 -2.92
CA SER A 245 -21.28 -12.61 -3.20
C SER A 245 -21.49 -12.42 -4.71
N PRO A 246 -22.58 -12.96 -5.30
CA PRO A 246 -22.87 -12.75 -6.72
C PRO A 246 -23.30 -11.31 -7.00
N ILE A 247 -23.05 -10.83 -8.22
CA ILE A 247 -23.55 -9.52 -8.67
C ILE A 247 -25.03 -9.64 -9.01
N ALA A 248 -25.86 -8.76 -8.44
CA ALA A 248 -27.31 -8.81 -8.60
C ALA A 248 -27.80 -7.94 -9.78
N LEU A 249 -29.00 -8.27 -10.26
CA LEU A 249 -29.77 -7.46 -11.20
C LEU A 249 -31.00 -6.88 -10.51
N THR A 250 -31.26 -5.58 -10.71
CA THR A 250 -32.42 -4.88 -10.11
C THR A 250 -32.97 -3.82 -11.04
N ASP A 251 -34.20 -3.36 -10.78
CA ASP A 251 -34.75 -2.18 -11.43
C ASP A 251 -33.83 -0.97 -11.19
N CYS A 252 -33.48 -0.28 -12.27
CA CYS A 252 -32.55 0.83 -12.24
C CYS A 252 -33.00 1.95 -11.28
N ASP A 253 -34.29 2.28 -11.30
CA ASP A 253 -34.89 3.38 -10.52
C ASP A 253 -35.28 2.99 -9.08
N GLN A 254 -35.16 1.71 -8.71
CA GLN A 254 -35.48 1.26 -7.36
C GLN A 254 -34.63 2.01 -6.32
N ALA A 255 -35.29 2.60 -5.31
CA ALA A 255 -34.58 3.27 -4.23
C ALA A 255 -33.74 2.26 -3.42
N GLY A 256 -32.52 2.65 -3.08
CA GLY A 256 -31.55 1.79 -2.38
C GLY A 256 -30.75 0.87 -3.31
N GLY A 257 -29.82 0.13 -2.72
CA GLY A 257 -28.83 -0.67 -3.46
C GLY A 257 -27.52 0.08 -3.75
N GLU A 258 -26.58 -0.61 -4.36
CA GLU A 258 -25.25 -0.13 -4.72
C GLU A 258 -25.06 -0.18 -6.23
N LYS A 259 -25.54 0.86 -6.92
CA LYS A 259 -25.66 0.90 -8.39
C LYS A 259 -24.68 1.85 -9.07
N ASN A 260 -23.85 2.55 -8.29
CA ASN A 260 -22.76 3.34 -8.85
C ASN A 260 -21.55 2.42 -9.05
N TRP A 261 -20.96 2.45 -10.25
CA TRP A 261 -19.84 1.59 -10.62
C TRP A 261 -18.70 2.40 -11.21
N TRP A 262 -17.50 1.81 -11.18
CA TRP A 262 -16.29 2.38 -11.77
C TRP A 262 -15.53 1.30 -12.52
N LEU A 263 -15.26 1.51 -13.80
CA LEU A 263 -14.19 0.80 -14.51
C LEU A 263 -12.90 1.59 -14.29
N THR A 264 -12.08 1.15 -13.34
CA THR A 264 -10.93 1.93 -12.86
C THR A 264 -9.74 1.86 -13.83
N TRP A 265 -8.70 2.64 -13.56
CA TRP A 265 -7.46 2.61 -14.34
C TRP A 265 -6.66 1.31 -14.20
N HIS A 266 -6.99 0.46 -13.23
CA HIS A 266 -6.49 -0.91 -13.11
C HIS A 266 -7.22 -1.90 -14.02
N GLU A 267 -8.20 -1.44 -14.80
CA GLU A 267 -9.05 -2.29 -15.66
C GLU A 267 -9.86 -3.32 -14.86
N ASP A 268 -10.27 -2.93 -13.65
CA ASP A 268 -11.19 -3.66 -12.78
C ASP A 268 -12.51 -2.88 -12.61
N ILE A 269 -13.59 -3.58 -12.27
CA ILE A 269 -14.92 -2.99 -12.05
C ILE A 269 -15.30 -3.05 -10.57
N ARG A 270 -15.54 -1.88 -9.97
CA ARG A 270 -15.79 -1.72 -8.52
C ARG A 270 -17.13 -1.05 -8.24
N PRO A 271 -17.84 -1.46 -7.17
CA PRO A 271 -19.09 -0.84 -6.76
C PRO A 271 -18.89 0.29 -5.75
N GLY A 272 -19.88 1.18 -5.71
CA GLY A 272 -20.03 2.21 -4.68
C GLY A 272 -19.08 3.39 -4.80
N GLY A 273 -19.00 4.18 -3.73
CA GLY A 273 -18.19 5.40 -3.67
C GLY A 273 -18.73 6.55 -4.51
N ASN A 274 -18.17 7.75 -4.29
CA ASN A 274 -18.45 8.95 -5.08
C ASN A 274 -17.29 9.30 -6.03
N SER A 275 -16.22 8.52 -5.98
CA SER A 275 -15.03 8.61 -6.81
C SER A 275 -14.38 7.21 -6.92
N PRO A 276 -13.48 6.98 -7.89
CA PRO A 276 -12.75 5.71 -7.99
C PRO A 276 -11.98 5.36 -6.70
N ASP A 277 -11.44 6.37 -6.02
CA ASP A 277 -10.67 6.20 -4.78
C ASP A 277 -11.54 5.74 -3.60
N THR A 278 -12.78 6.23 -3.55
CA THR A 278 -13.77 5.92 -2.50
C THR A 278 -14.65 4.72 -2.85
N ALA A 279 -14.52 4.16 -4.06
CA ALA A 279 -15.14 2.90 -4.42
C ALA A 279 -14.66 1.77 -3.50
N ARG A 280 -15.54 0.79 -3.24
CA ARG A 280 -15.23 -0.32 -2.35
C ARG A 280 -14.09 -1.16 -2.93
N LYS A 281 -13.29 -1.75 -2.05
CA LYS A 281 -12.13 -2.58 -2.42
C LYS A 281 -12.53 -4.04 -2.73
N VAL A 282 -13.66 -4.20 -3.41
CA VAL A 282 -14.13 -5.47 -3.98
C VAL A 282 -14.36 -5.29 -5.48
N CYS A 283 -13.98 -6.29 -6.25
CA CYS A 283 -13.91 -6.26 -7.70
C CYS A 283 -14.78 -7.37 -8.30
N LEU A 284 -15.32 -7.13 -9.50
CA LEU A 284 -15.93 -8.20 -10.30
C LEU A 284 -14.86 -9.23 -10.67
N ASP A 285 -15.14 -10.48 -10.36
CA ASP A 285 -14.22 -11.59 -10.54
C ASP A 285 -14.87 -12.70 -11.36
N CYS A 286 -14.16 -13.17 -12.38
CA CYS A 286 -14.56 -14.28 -13.22
C CYS A 286 -13.54 -15.41 -13.12
N VAL A 287 -13.94 -16.49 -12.45
CA VAL A 287 -13.10 -17.68 -12.24
C VAL A 287 -12.88 -18.44 -13.55
N SER A 288 -13.93 -18.60 -14.36
CA SER A 288 -13.85 -19.31 -15.64
C SER A 288 -15.01 -18.92 -16.56
N ARG A 289 -14.94 -19.36 -17.82
CA ARG A 289 -16.12 -19.36 -18.70
C ARG A 289 -17.24 -20.18 -18.06
N ASP A 290 -18.48 -19.75 -18.31
CA ASP A 290 -19.74 -20.30 -17.79
C ASP A 290 -19.92 -20.20 -16.27
N SER A 291 -19.02 -19.50 -15.55
CA SER A 291 -19.16 -19.26 -14.12
C SER A 291 -20.08 -18.07 -13.85
N VAL A 292 -20.70 -18.08 -12.67
CA VAL A 292 -21.26 -16.86 -12.07
C VAL A 292 -20.12 -15.86 -11.84
N VAL A 293 -20.39 -14.57 -12.06
CA VAL A 293 -19.45 -13.50 -11.69
C VAL A 293 -19.81 -13.03 -10.29
N SER A 294 -18.81 -12.94 -9.41
CA SER A 294 -18.97 -12.60 -8.00
C SER A 294 -17.92 -11.59 -7.56
N PHE A 295 -18.12 -11.03 -6.37
CA PHE A 295 -17.15 -10.12 -5.77
C PHE A 295 -16.00 -10.89 -5.13
N TRP A 296 -14.78 -10.37 -5.27
CA TRP A 296 -13.63 -10.73 -4.44
C TRP A 296 -12.80 -9.48 -4.11
N GLU A 297 -11.89 -9.58 -3.15
CA GLU A 297 -11.00 -8.46 -2.82
C GLU A 297 -10.19 -8.05 -4.06
N CYS A 298 -10.15 -6.73 -4.31
CA CYS A 298 -9.36 -6.20 -5.42
C CYS A 298 -7.88 -6.39 -5.16
N HIS A 299 -7.19 -7.12 -6.04
CA HIS A 299 -5.75 -7.34 -5.94
C HIS A 299 -4.92 -6.54 -6.96
N HIS A 300 -5.56 -5.91 -7.95
CA HIS A 300 -4.91 -5.05 -8.96
C HIS A 300 -3.86 -5.76 -9.84
N MET A 301 -3.84 -7.09 -9.82
CA MET A 301 -2.92 -7.91 -10.62
C MET A 301 -3.56 -8.36 -11.94
N GLN A 302 -4.64 -7.71 -12.36
CA GLN A 302 -5.43 -8.08 -13.55
C GLN A 302 -5.97 -9.52 -13.43
N GLY A 303 -5.76 -10.38 -14.44
CA GLY A 303 -6.16 -11.78 -14.38
C GLY A 303 -7.69 -11.99 -14.38
N ASN A 304 -8.20 -12.73 -13.42
CA ASN A 304 -9.63 -13.00 -13.20
C ASN A 304 -10.45 -11.74 -12.83
N GLN A 305 -9.79 -10.61 -12.56
CA GLN A 305 -10.43 -9.31 -12.31
C GLN A 305 -10.23 -8.33 -13.48
N LEU A 306 -9.66 -8.78 -14.60
CA LEU A 306 -9.39 -7.94 -15.77
C LEU A 306 -10.60 -7.85 -16.69
N TRP A 307 -11.26 -6.69 -16.68
CA TRP A 307 -12.42 -6.40 -17.49
C TRP A 307 -12.15 -5.25 -18.46
N LYS A 308 -12.53 -5.45 -19.72
CA LYS A 308 -12.54 -4.43 -20.77
C LYS A 308 -13.98 -4.06 -21.09
N TYR A 309 -14.23 -2.81 -21.47
CA TYR A 309 -15.50 -2.40 -22.04
C TYR A 309 -15.31 -2.04 -23.51
N ILE A 310 -15.88 -2.88 -24.38
CA ILE A 310 -15.83 -2.71 -25.83
C ILE A 310 -17.00 -1.81 -26.22
N PHE A 311 -16.79 -0.50 -26.21
CA PHE A 311 -17.86 0.49 -26.29
C PHE A 311 -18.66 0.45 -27.60
N ASP A 312 -18.03 0.08 -28.73
CA ASP A 312 -18.70 -0.08 -30.02
C ASP A 312 -19.73 -1.21 -30.00
N ASN A 313 -19.37 -2.33 -29.38
CA ASN A 313 -20.23 -3.51 -29.25
C ASN A 313 -21.05 -3.51 -27.95
N LYS A 314 -20.82 -2.55 -27.05
CA LYS A 314 -21.45 -2.46 -25.72
C LYS A 314 -21.24 -3.72 -24.86
N GLN A 315 -20.12 -4.42 -25.02
CA GLN A 315 -19.83 -5.65 -24.29
C GLN A 315 -18.85 -5.41 -23.15
N LEU A 316 -19.13 -6.01 -21.99
CA LEU A 316 -18.18 -6.15 -20.89
C LEU A 316 -17.44 -7.47 -21.08
N TYR A 317 -16.18 -7.38 -21.48
CA TYR A 317 -15.35 -8.51 -21.88
C TYR A 317 -14.36 -8.87 -20.78
N HIS A 318 -14.31 -10.14 -20.40
CA HIS A 318 -13.32 -10.67 -19.49
C HIS A 318 -12.16 -11.30 -20.28
N SER A 319 -10.99 -10.71 -20.15
CA SER A 319 -9.86 -10.99 -21.05
C SER A 319 -9.29 -12.40 -20.88
N VAL A 320 -9.28 -12.93 -19.65
CA VAL A 320 -8.66 -14.23 -19.35
C VAL A 320 -9.50 -15.41 -19.83
N SER A 321 -10.80 -15.41 -19.56
CA SER A 321 -11.71 -16.51 -20.00
C SER A 321 -12.25 -16.31 -21.42
N ARG A 322 -11.97 -15.15 -22.03
CA ARG A 322 -12.48 -14.75 -23.35
C ARG A 322 -14.01 -14.88 -23.43
N SER A 323 -14.68 -14.30 -22.45
CA SER A 323 -16.13 -14.38 -22.28
C SER A 323 -16.71 -13.01 -21.98
N CYS A 324 -18.00 -12.85 -22.24
CA CYS A 324 -18.74 -11.61 -22.04
C CYS A 324 -19.69 -11.72 -20.85
N LEU A 325 -19.88 -10.63 -20.13
CA LEU A 325 -20.85 -10.56 -19.05
C LEU A 325 -22.27 -10.69 -19.63
N GLU A 326 -23.04 -11.64 -19.12
CA GLU A 326 -24.42 -11.89 -19.55
C GLU A 326 -25.38 -11.80 -18.36
N ALA A 327 -26.50 -11.10 -18.56
CA ALA A 327 -27.59 -11.05 -17.60
C ALA A 327 -28.44 -12.34 -17.64
N SER A 328 -28.63 -12.98 -16.48
CA SER A 328 -29.60 -14.06 -16.28
C SER A 328 -30.75 -13.54 -15.40
N PRO A 329 -31.81 -12.96 -16.00
CA PRO A 329 -32.92 -12.37 -15.23
C PRO A 329 -33.68 -13.41 -14.41
N GLY A 330 -33.80 -14.65 -14.89
CA GLY A 330 -34.45 -15.74 -14.16
C GLY A 330 -33.72 -16.12 -12.86
N GLU A 331 -32.40 -15.92 -12.82
CA GLU A 331 -31.59 -16.19 -11.63
C GLU A 331 -31.25 -14.93 -10.81
N GLY A 332 -31.57 -13.74 -11.34
CA GLY A 332 -31.28 -12.45 -10.73
C GLY A 332 -29.78 -12.14 -10.61
N LYS A 333 -28.94 -12.77 -11.45
CA LYS A 333 -27.47 -12.72 -11.39
C LYS A 333 -26.87 -12.59 -12.79
N VAL A 334 -25.54 -12.44 -12.85
CA VAL A 334 -24.78 -12.37 -14.09
C VAL A 334 -23.72 -13.46 -14.20
N PHE A 335 -23.47 -13.89 -15.43
CA PHE A 335 -22.55 -14.98 -15.76
C PHE A 335 -21.53 -14.50 -16.79
N ALA A 336 -20.39 -15.19 -16.85
CA ALA A 336 -19.41 -15.00 -17.90
C ALA A 336 -19.66 -16.05 -19.00
N ARG A 337 -20.26 -15.65 -20.13
CA ARG A 337 -20.69 -16.55 -21.21
C ARG A 337 -19.89 -16.34 -22.49
N GLU A 338 -19.95 -17.29 -23.41
CA GLU A 338 -19.38 -17.10 -24.74
C GLU A 338 -19.93 -15.82 -25.39
N CYS A 339 -19.04 -14.99 -25.92
CA CYS A 339 -19.40 -13.68 -26.45
C CYS A 339 -20.28 -13.80 -27.70
N ASN A 340 -21.44 -13.17 -27.66
CA ASN A 340 -22.39 -13.07 -28.77
C ASN A 340 -22.94 -11.64 -28.85
N HIS A 341 -22.50 -10.90 -29.87
CA HIS A 341 -22.91 -9.51 -30.10
C HIS A 341 -24.40 -9.32 -30.44
N ASN A 342 -25.11 -10.39 -30.80
CA ASN A 342 -26.55 -10.35 -31.09
C ASN A 342 -27.39 -10.66 -29.84
N ASN A 343 -26.76 -11.17 -28.76
CA ASN A 343 -27.46 -11.44 -27.52
C ASN A 343 -27.63 -10.13 -26.72
N LEU A 344 -28.84 -9.60 -26.70
CA LEU A 344 -29.17 -8.36 -25.98
C LEU A 344 -28.87 -8.43 -24.47
N ASN A 345 -28.84 -9.64 -23.88
CA ASN A 345 -28.48 -9.83 -22.48
C ASN A 345 -26.97 -9.69 -22.22
N GLN A 346 -26.14 -9.63 -23.26
CA GLN A 346 -24.70 -9.35 -23.17
C GLN A 346 -24.34 -7.89 -23.49
N LEU A 347 -25.32 -7.06 -23.79
CA LEU A 347 -25.10 -5.65 -24.14
C LEU A 347 -25.41 -4.76 -22.93
N TRP A 348 -24.44 -3.92 -22.58
CA TRP A 348 -24.43 -3.09 -21.37
C TRP A 348 -24.12 -1.63 -21.70
N VAL A 349 -24.87 -0.71 -21.10
CA VAL A 349 -24.69 0.73 -21.22
C VAL A 349 -24.21 1.28 -19.89
N TRP A 350 -23.12 2.03 -19.92
CA TRP A 350 -22.63 2.79 -18.76
C TRP A 350 -23.22 4.20 -18.75
N GLY A 351 -23.41 4.76 -17.56
CA GLY A 351 -23.87 6.14 -17.39
C GLY A 351 -22.89 7.18 -17.95
N ASN A 352 -21.59 6.98 -17.77
CA ASN A 352 -20.53 7.86 -18.26
C ASN A 352 -19.37 7.05 -18.85
N LEU A 353 -18.82 7.54 -19.96
CA LEU A 353 -17.68 6.93 -20.66
C LEU A 353 -16.56 7.94 -20.85
N ASN A 354 -15.32 7.49 -20.65
CA ASN A 354 -14.12 8.20 -21.08
C ASN A 354 -13.54 7.45 -22.29
N ILE A 355 -13.96 7.86 -23.49
CA ILE A 355 -13.65 7.15 -24.74
C ILE A 355 -12.13 7.08 -24.97
N SER A 356 -11.39 8.18 -24.74
CA SER A 356 -9.93 8.19 -24.88
C SER A 356 -9.28 7.09 -24.05
N ARG A 357 -9.70 6.97 -22.78
CA ARG A 357 -9.12 5.97 -21.88
C ARG A 357 -9.55 4.54 -22.24
N LEU A 358 -10.79 4.35 -22.69
CA LEU A 358 -11.26 3.05 -23.16
C LEU A 358 -10.53 2.60 -24.43
N SER A 359 -10.22 3.53 -25.34
CA SER A 359 -9.40 3.22 -26.52
C SER A 359 -7.99 2.77 -26.13
N GLU A 360 -7.38 3.38 -25.11
CA GLU A 360 -6.10 2.93 -24.57
C GLU A 360 -6.21 1.54 -23.96
N PHE A 361 -7.23 1.28 -23.13
CA PHE A 361 -7.48 -0.05 -22.57
C PHE A 361 -7.68 -1.11 -23.66
N ASN A 362 -8.36 -0.78 -24.76
CA ASN A 362 -8.69 -1.76 -25.79
C ASN A 362 -7.60 -1.90 -26.88
N SER A 363 -6.48 -1.18 -26.76
CA SER A 363 -5.43 -1.12 -27.80
C SER A 363 -4.72 -2.46 -28.06
N ASP A 364 -4.76 -3.38 -27.09
CA ASP A 364 -4.17 -4.71 -27.13
C ASP A 364 -5.12 -5.81 -27.62
N MET A 365 -6.38 -5.47 -27.94
CA MET A 365 -7.40 -6.46 -28.33
C MET A 365 -7.45 -6.78 -29.83
N HIS A 366 -6.42 -6.42 -30.59
CA HIS A 366 -6.32 -6.68 -32.04
C HIS A 366 -5.85 -8.10 -32.38
#